data_AF-A0A818BHC6-F1
#
_entry.id   AF-A0A818BHC6-F1
#
_cell.length_a   1.000
_cell.length_b   1.000
_cell.length_c   1.000
_cell.angle_alpha   90.00
_cell.angle_beta   90.00
_cell.angle_gamma   90.00
#
_symmetry.space_group_name_H-M   'P 1'
#
loop_
_entity.id
_entity.type
_entity.pdbx_description
1 polymer ?
#
loop_
_entity_poly.entity_id
_entity_poly.type
_entity_poly.pdbx_seq_one_letter_code
_entity_poly.pdbx_strand_id
1 'polypeptide(L)'
;MSNGDAQGEIVKLQQHLVLLREEYVKLQQRYKTLEKNYNILNVTTKIDQDSFVCRLLKTIADLFNRELYSDISIKLDGETLYGHRFILAARSLKWDSQELDDISELDLSDIPYDVGFQLIKWVYTDEIVEKQNEDFLLTLMKIAKRFELKELIDQFVYILKRGN
;
A
#
# COMPACT_ATOMS: atom_id res chain seq x y z
N MET A 1 65.28 21.58 9.53
CA MET A 1 64.03 20.81 9.77
C MET A 1 63.28 20.83 8.46
N SER A 2 62.99 19.65 7.91
CA SER A 2 62.96 19.36 6.48
C SER A 2 61.58 19.56 5.83
N ASN A 3 61.54 20.16 4.63
CA ASN A 3 60.35 20.28 3.77
C ASN A 3 59.63 18.93 3.50
N GLY A 4 60.30 17.79 3.71
CA GLY A 4 59.73 16.46 3.55
C GLY A 4 58.69 16.08 4.62
N ASP A 5 58.81 16.59 5.84
CA ASP A 5 57.87 16.26 6.94
C ASP A 5 56.52 16.97 6.74
N ALA A 6 56.55 18.23 6.30
CA ALA A 6 55.34 18.99 5.98
C ALA A 6 54.56 18.39 4.80
N GLN A 7 55.28 17.90 3.77
CA GLN A 7 54.66 17.22 2.63
C GLN A 7 53.95 15.92 3.05
N GLY A 8 54.55 15.16 3.97
CA GLY A 8 53.97 13.93 4.51
C GLY A 8 52.71 14.16 5.35
N GLU A 9 52.68 15.24 6.12
CA GLU A 9 51.49 15.65 6.89
C GLU A 9 50.34 16.07 5.98
N ILE A 10 50.62 16.82 4.91
CA ILE A 10 49.60 17.23 3.93
C ILE A 10 48.95 16.01 3.27
N VAL A 11 49.73 14.99 2.90
CA VAL A 11 49.19 13.75 2.30
C VAL A 11 48.30 12.99 3.28
N LYS A 12 48.69 12.90 4.56
CA LYS A 12 47.87 12.26 5.60
C LYS A 12 46.55 13.00 5.82
N LEU A 13 46.59 14.33 5.84
CA LEU A 13 45.39 15.17 5.98
C LEU A 13 44.45 15.01 4.78
N GLN A 14 45.00 14.94 3.56
CA GLN A 14 44.22 14.68 2.35
C GLN A 14 43.53 13.31 2.39
N GLN A 15 44.24 12.26 2.82
CA GLN A 15 43.65 10.93 3.02
C GLN A 15 42.53 10.96 4.06
N HIS A 16 42.73 11.68 5.17
CA HIS A 16 41.71 11.80 6.21
C HIS A 16 40.46 12.53 5.72
N LEU A 17 40.61 13.58 4.90
CA LEU A 17 39.48 14.29 4.28
C LEU A 17 38.69 13.40 3.33
N VAL A 18 39.35 12.53 2.56
CA VAL A 18 38.69 11.56 1.69
C VAL A 18 37.86 10.58 2.52
N LEU A 19 38.45 9.98 3.55
CA LEU A 19 37.76 9.05 4.45
C LEU A 19 36.57 9.73 5.15
N LEU A 20 36.74 10.97 5.62
CA LEU A 20 35.67 11.73 6.25
C LEU A 20 34.52 12.00 5.28
N ARG A 21 34.83 12.31 4.03
CA ARG A 21 33.82 12.50 2.97
C ARG A 21 33.06 11.21 2.69
N GLU A 22 33.75 10.07 2.63
CA GLU A 22 33.12 8.77 2.43
C GLU A 22 32.17 8.43 3.59
N GLU A 23 32.61 8.62 4.84
CA GLU A 23 31.76 8.40 6.01
C GLU A 23 30.56 9.37 6.04
N TYR A 24 30.75 10.63 5.64
CA TYR A 24 29.65 11.59 5.53
C TYR A 24 28.60 11.16 4.49
N VAL A 25 29.03 10.65 3.33
CA VAL A 25 28.11 10.14 2.30
C VAL A 25 27.35 8.91 2.80
N LYS A 26 28.03 7.97 3.47
CA LYS A 26 27.37 6.80 4.09
C LYS A 26 26.34 7.23 5.14
N LEU A 27 26.68 8.23 5.96
CA LEU A 27 25.78 8.76 6.97
C LEU A 27 24.54 9.41 6.33
N GLN A 28 24.72 10.21 5.28
CA GLN A 28 23.59 10.80 4.54
C GLN A 28 22.67 9.73 3.94
N GLN A 29 23.23 8.64 3.39
CA GLN A 29 22.44 7.53 2.86
C GLN A 29 21.64 6.82 3.97
N ARG A 30 22.29 6.53 5.11
CA ARG A 30 21.61 5.93 6.28
C ARG A 30 20.50 6.82 6.83
N TYR A 31 20.73 8.12 6.89
CA TYR A 31 19.71 9.09 7.33
C TYR A 31 18.48 9.05 6.42
N LYS A 32 18.66 9.08 5.09
CA LYS A 32 17.55 8.96 4.13
C LYS A 32 16.77 7.66 4.28
N THR A 33 17.45 6.54 4.46
CA THR A 33 16.80 5.25 4.70
C THR A 33 16.03 5.24 6.03
N LEU A 34 16.61 5.82 7.08
CA LEU A 34 15.98 5.93 8.39
C LEU A 34 14.73 6.81 8.36
N GLU A 35 14.80 7.96 7.69
CA GLU A 35 13.66 8.86 7.48
C GLU A 35 12.54 8.17 6.69
N LYS A 36 12.89 7.42 5.63
CA LYS A 36 11.91 6.60 4.89
C LYS A 36 11.23 5.56 5.79
N ASN A 37 12.01 4.83 6.58
CA ASN A 37 11.49 3.82 7.50
C ASN A 37 10.64 4.44 8.62
N TYR A 38 11.05 5.60 9.14
CA TYR A 38 10.31 6.34 10.16
C TYR A 38 8.99 6.88 9.60
N ASN A 39 8.96 7.37 8.36
CA ASN A 39 7.72 7.78 7.70
C ASN A 39 6.76 6.60 7.55
N ILE A 40 7.26 5.42 7.16
CA ILE A 40 6.46 4.18 7.10
C ILE A 40 5.96 3.79 8.50
N LEU A 41 6.79 3.93 9.54
CA LEU A 41 6.42 3.56 10.91
C LEU A 41 5.46 4.57 11.56
N ASN A 42 5.61 5.88 11.31
CA ASN A 42 4.72 6.91 11.84
C ASN A 42 3.31 6.84 11.25
N VAL A 43 3.15 6.29 10.05
CA VAL A 43 1.83 5.91 9.51
C VAL A 43 1.07 4.99 10.47
N THR A 44 1.77 4.17 11.26
CA THR A 44 1.13 3.28 12.25
C THR A 44 0.82 3.91 13.61
N THR A 45 1.38 5.09 13.95
CA THR A 45 1.38 5.55 15.36
C THR A 45 0.97 7.00 15.64
N LYS A 46 0.97 7.94 14.67
CA LYS A 46 0.25 9.24 14.70
C LYS A 46 0.72 10.08 13.51
N ILE A 47 -0.20 10.34 12.59
CA ILE A 47 0.07 10.81 11.23
C ILE A 47 0.27 12.33 11.17
N ASP A 48 1.43 12.76 10.67
CA ASP A 48 1.57 14.04 9.95
C ASP A 48 0.73 13.97 8.67
N GLN A 49 -0.39 14.69 8.65
CA GLN A 49 -1.44 14.57 7.63
C GLN A 49 -0.99 14.94 6.21
N ASP A 50 0.19 15.55 6.09
CA ASP A 50 0.83 15.98 4.85
C ASP A 50 2.04 15.12 4.45
N SER A 51 2.21 13.91 5.00
CA SER A 51 3.19 12.99 4.45
C SER A 51 2.81 12.56 3.02
N PHE A 52 3.82 12.26 2.19
CA PHE A 52 3.60 11.74 0.82
C PHE A 52 2.73 10.47 0.81
N VAL A 53 2.95 9.57 1.78
CA VAL A 53 2.19 8.33 1.91
C VAL A 53 0.73 8.62 2.22
N CYS A 54 0.45 9.56 3.14
CA CYS A 54 -0.93 9.93 3.47
C CYS A 54 -1.65 10.59 2.30
N ARG A 55 -0.96 11.44 1.53
CA ARG A 55 -1.52 11.97 0.27
C ARG A 55 -1.82 10.86 -0.73
N LEU A 56 -0.89 9.91 -0.90
CA LEU A 56 -1.09 8.77 -1.81
C LEU A 56 -2.29 7.91 -1.39
N LEU A 57 -2.42 7.58 -0.10
CA LEU A 57 -3.55 6.83 0.43
C LEU A 57 -4.88 7.58 0.25
N LYS A 58 -4.91 8.89 0.52
CA LYS A 58 -6.09 9.74 0.26
C LYS A 58 -6.46 9.72 -1.23
N THR A 59 -5.47 9.90 -2.11
CA THR A 59 -5.69 9.86 -3.56
C THR A 59 -6.21 8.50 -4.02
N ILE A 60 -5.65 7.38 -3.52
CA ILE A 60 -6.16 6.04 -3.82
C ILE A 60 -7.61 5.89 -3.37
N ALA A 61 -7.95 6.30 -2.14
CA ALA A 61 -9.32 6.27 -1.66
C ALA A 61 -10.27 7.13 -2.53
N ASP A 62 -9.82 8.31 -2.97
CA ASP A 62 -10.59 9.23 -3.82
C ASP A 62 -10.84 8.69 -5.23
N LEU A 63 -10.03 7.72 -5.71
CA LEU A 63 -10.20 7.05 -7.00
C LEU A 63 -11.31 6.00 -7.01
N PHE A 64 -11.90 5.68 -5.85
CA PHE A 64 -13.00 4.72 -5.79
C PHE A 64 -14.15 5.13 -6.73
N ASN A 65 -14.46 4.24 -7.69
CA ASN A 65 -15.47 4.45 -8.72
C ASN A 65 -15.31 5.77 -9.52
N ARG A 66 -14.06 6.20 -9.75
CA ARG A 66 -13.75 7.32 -10.64
C ARG A 66 -13.26 6.80 -11.98
N GLU A 67 -13.71 7.44 -13.06
CA GLU A 67 -13.22 7.18 -14.41
C GLU A 67 -11.75 7.64 -14.60
N LEU A 68 -11.30 8.59 -13.78
CA LEU A 68 -9.93 9.12 -13.85
C LEU A 68 -8.90 8.00 -13.62
N TYR A 69 -8.09 7.70 -14.64
CA TYR A 69 -7.10 6.61 -14.65
C TYR A 69 -7.68 5.19 -14.63
N SER A 70 -8.99 5.04 -14.82
CA SER A 70 -9.60 3.71 -14.89
C SER A 70 -9.15 2.99 -16.16
N ASP A 71 -8.74 1.73 -16.00
CA ASP A 71 -8.22 0.85 -17.05
C ASP A 71 -8.91 -0.52 -17.05
N ILE A 72 -9.91 -0.72 -16.20
CA ILE A 72 -10.73 -1.93 -16.10
C ILE A 72 -12.14 -1.59 -15.60
N SER A 73 -13.16 -2.22 -16.17
CA SER A 73 -14.53 -2.16 -15.63
C SER A 73 -14.75 -3.29 -14.63
N ILE A 74 -15.44 -3.02 -13.52
CA ILE A 74 -15.81 -4.05 -12.53
C ILE A 74 -17.32 -4.21 -12.57
N LYS A 75 -17.79 -5.35 -13.05
CA LYS A 75 -19.20 -5.63 -13.19
C LYS A 75 -19.72 -6.29 -11.92
N LEU A 76 -20.67 -5.64 -11.26
CA LEU A 76 -21.42 -6.16 -10.11
C LEU A 76 -22.81 -6.64 -10.58
N ASP A 77 -23.57 -7.22 -9.65
CA ASP A 77 -24.98 -7.52 -9.88
C ASP A 77 -25.78 -6.21 -10.09
N GLY A 78 -26.08 -5.90 -11.36
CA GLY A 78 -26.92 -4.76 -11.77
C GLY A 78 -26.20 -3.44 -12.05
N GLU A 79 -24.93 -3.28 -11.71
CA GLU A 79 -24.16 -2.04 -11.94
C GLU A 79 -22.70 -2.36 -12.34
N THR A 80 -22.07 -1.44 -13.06
CA THR A 80 -20.63 -1.52 -13.39
C THR A 80 -19.90 -0.34 -12.76
N LEU A 81 -18.82 -0.62 -12.06
CA LEU A 81 -17.94 0.38 -11.45
C LEU A 81 -16.69 0.61 -12.31
N TYR A 82 -16.13 1.82 -12.21
CA TYR A 82 -14.79 2.10 -12.73
C TYR A 82 -13.73 1.52 -11.79
N GLY A 83 -12.76 0.80 -12.35
CA GLY A 83 -11.69 0.12 -11.61
C GLY A 83 -10.28 0.49 -12.10
N HIS A 84 -9.29 0.11 -11.29
CA HIS A 84 -7.87 0.35 -11.54
C HIS A 84 -7.07 -0.93 -11.28
N ARG A 85 -6.44 -1.49 -12.30
CA ARG A 85 -5.70 -2.78 -12.21
C ARG A 85 -4.62 -2.73 -11.15
N PHE A 86 -3.86 -1.64 -11.07
CA PHE A 86 -2.75 -1.55 -10.13
C PHE A 86 -3.21 -1.60 -8.66
N ILE A 87 -4.40 -1.06 -8.35
CA ILE A 87 -4.96 -1.08 -6.99
C ILE A 87 -5.43 -2.50 -6.66
N LEU A 88 -6.11 -3.16 -7.60
CA LEU A 88 -6.53 -4.55 -7.45
C LEU A 88 -5.31 -5.47 -7.25
N ALA A 89 -4.30 -5.35 -8.12
CA ALA A 89 -3.06 -6.13 -8.06
C ALA A 89 -2.27 -5.90 -6.76
N ALA A 90 -2.32 -4.70 -6.19
CA ALA A 90 -1.69 -4.40 -4.90
C ALA A 90 -2.36 -5.14 -3.73
N ARG A 91 -3.65 -5.47 -3.82
CA ARG A 91 -4.40 -6.21 -2.78
C ARG A 91 -4.35 -7.72 -2.98
N SER A 92 -4.35 -8.19 -4.22
CA SER A 92 -4.25 -9.61 -4.55
C SER A 92 -3.86 -9.84 -6.00
N LEU A 93 -3.20 -10.96 -6.26
CA LEU A 93 -2.94 -11.48 -7.61
C LEU A 93 -4.05 -12.42 -8.11
N LYS A 94 -5.08 -12.68 -7.28
CA LYS A 94 -6.18 -13.61 -7.54
C LYS A 94 -7.50 -12.86 -7.57
N TRP A 95 -7.84 -12.31 -8.74
CA TRP A 95 -9.13 -11.64 -8.97
C TRP A 95 -10.02 -12.41 -9.94
N ASP A 96 -9.42 -13.11 -10.90
CA ASP A 96 -10.09 -14.01 -11.83
C ASP A 96 -9.19 -15.24 -12.10
N SER A 97 -9.73 -16.18 -12.86
CA SER A 97 -9.02 -17.25 -13.55
C SER A 97 -7.97 -16.75 -14.54
N GLN A 98 -8.13 -15.52 -15.05
CA GLN A 98 -7.21 -14.85 -15.99
C GLN A 98 -6.38 -13.78 -15.28
N GLU A 99 -5.24 -13.42 -15.87
CA GLU A 99 -4.41 -12.33 -15.36
C GLU A 99 -5.14 -10.99 -15.54
N LEU A 100 -5.03 -10.12 -14.53
CA LEU A 100 -5.66 -8.80 -14.57
C LEU A 100 -5.20 -7.96 -15.75
N ASP A 101 -4.06 -8.24 -16.38
CA ASP A 101 -3.52 -7.50 -17.53
C ASP A 101 -4.22 -7.87 -18.85
N ASP A 102 -4.87 -9.04 -18.91
CA ASP A 102 -5.46 -9.59 -20.14
C ASP A 102 -6.97 -9.27 -20.28
N ILE A 103 -7.63 -8.89 -19.19
CA ILE A 103 -9.09 -8.69 -19.16
C ILE A 103 -9.46 -7.21 -19.19
N SER A 104 -10.44 -6.79 -20.00
CA SER A 104 -10.96 -5.40 -19.95
C SER A 104 -12.04 -5.19 -18.89
N GLU A 105 -12.64 -6.29 -18.43
CA GLU A 105 -13.74 -6.32 -17.47
C GLU A 105 -13.48 -7.43 -16.44
N LEU A 106 -13.63 -7.11 -15.15
CA LEU A 106 -13.67 -8.06 -14.06
C LEU A 106 -15.14 -8.35 -13.71
N ASP A 107 -15.59 -9.59 -13.98
CA ASP A 107 -16.97 -9.99 -13.69
C ASP A 107 -17.11 -10.54 -12.25
N LEU A 108 -17.84 -9.79 -11.42
CA LEU A 108 -18.22 -10.14 -10.05
C LEU A 108 -19.75 -10.22 -9.90
N SER A 109 -20.50 -10.38 -11.00
CA SER A 109 -21.96 -10.45 -10.98
C SER A 109 -22.51 -11.70 -10.29
N ASP A 110 -21.66 -12.68 -9.99
CA ASP A 110 -22.00 -13.84 -9.17
C ASP A 110 -22.03 -13.54 -7.66
N ILE A 111 -21.63 -12.33 -7.26
CA ILE A 111 -21.60 -11.85 -5.88
C ILE A 111 -22.77 -10.89 -5.65
N PRO A 112 -23.48 -10.98 -4.50
CA PRO A 112 -24.50 -10.01 -4.14
C PRO A 112 -23.97 -8.57 -4.19
N TYR A 113 -24.74 -7.66 -4.80
CA TYR A 113 -24.32 -6.28 -5.06
C TYR A 113 -23.72 -5.58 -3.84
N ASP A 114 -24.37 -5.67 -2.69
CA ASP A 114 -23.94 -5.04 -1.44
C ASP A 114 -22.56 -5.57 -0.98
N VAL A 115 -22.34 -6.87 -1.09
CA VAL A 115 -21.07 -7.51 -0.74
C VAL A 115 -19.98 -7.15 -1.74
N GLY A 116 -20.27 -7.20 -3.04
CA GLY A 116 -19.34 -6.83 -4.10
C GLY A 116 -18.94 -5.36 -4.03
N PHE A 117 -19.91 -4.47 -3.82
CA PHE A 117 -19.66 -3.04 -3.63
C PHE A 117 -18.78 -2.78 -2.40
N GLN A 118 -19.08 -3.42 -1.27
CA GLN A 118 -18.27 -3.26 -0.05
C GLN A 118 -16.86 -3.83 -0.21
N LEU A 119 -16.69 -4.94 -0.93
CA LEU A 119 -15.40 -5.51 -1.25
C LEU A 119 -14.55 -4.51 -2.04
N ILE A 120 -15.09 -3.98 -3.14
CA ILE A 120 -14.36 -3.01 -3.98
C ILE A 120 -14.11 -1.72 -3.21
N LYS A 121 -15.06 -1.25 -2.41
CA LYS A 121 -14.83 -0.08 -1.54
C LYS A 121 -13.65 -0.33 -0.59
N TRP A 122 -13.63 -1.49 0.09
CA TRP A 122 -12.54 -1.87 0.98
C TRP A 122 -11.18 -1.93 0.27
N VAL A 123 -11.12 -2.42 -0.97
CA VAL A 123 -9.88 -2.42 -1.77
C VAL A 123 -9.24 -1.03 -1.83
N TYR A 124 -10.06 0.02 -1.99
CA TYR A 124 -9.60 1.40 -2.14
C TYR A 124 -9.40 2.12 -0.80
N THR A 125 -10.26 1.86 0.19
CA THR A 125 -10.30 2.67 1.43
C THR A 125 -9.75 1.95 2.65
N ASP A 126 -9.56 0.64 2.59
CA ASP A 126 -9.24 -0.23 3.72
C ASP A 126 -10.30 -0.25 4.84
N GLU A 127 -11.53 0.18 4.54
CA GLU A 127 -12.61 0.30 5.52
C GLU A 127 -13.70 -0.76 5.32
N ILE A 128 -14.16 -1.36 6.42
CA ILE A 128 -15.33 -2.24 6.46
C ILE A 128 -16.46 -1.52 7.19
N VAL A 129 -17.68 -1.58 6.65
CA VAL A 129 -18.86 -1.07 7.36
C VAL A 129 -19.20 -2.00 8.52
N GLU A 130 -19.04 -1.52 9.76
CA GLU A 130 -19.22 -2.33 10.99
C GLU A 130 -20.68 -2.74 11.28
N LYS A 131 -21.68 -2.09 10.67
CA LYS A 131 -23.11 -2.29 10.97
C LYS A 131 -23.82 -3.30 10.05
N GLN A 132 -23.12 -4.33 9.58
CA GLN A 132 -23.69 -5.30 8.65
C GLN A 132 -24.14 -6.58 9.36
N ASN A 133 -25.15 -7.25 8.78
CA ASN A 133 -25.68 -8.53 9.28
C ASN A 133 -24.59 -9.63 9.25
N GLU A 134 -24.69 -10.64 10.11
CA GLU A 134 -23.76 -11.78 10.15
C GLU A 134 -23.66 -12.51 8.80
N ASP A 135 -24.79 -12.68 8.10
CA ASP A 135 -24.82 -13.30 6.77
C ASP A 135 -23.98 -12.54 5.74
N PHE A 136 -24.00 -11.20 5.82
CA PHE A 136 -23.19 -10.34 4.97
C PHE A 136 -21.70 -10.53 5.26
N LEU A 137 -21.31 -10.49 6.54
CA LEU A 137 -19.91 -10.65 6.95
C LEU A 137 -19.37 -12.03 6.56
N LEU A 138 -20.16 -13.09 6.77
CA LEU A 138 -19.82 -14.45 6.38
C LEU A 138 -19.63 -14.58 4.86
N THR A 139 -20.50 -13.92 4.08
CA THR A 139 -20.40 -13.93 2.62
C THR A 139 -19.15 -13.17 2.16
N LEU A 140 -18.89 -11.98 2.72
CA LEU A 140 -17.69 -11.19 2.44
C LEU A 140 -16.41 -11.94 2.82
N MET A 141 -16.39 -12.67 3.95
CA MET A 141 -15.27 -13.52 4.35
C MET A 141 -15.00 -14.66 3.36
N LYS A 142 -16.06 -15.31 2.85
CA LYS A 142 -15.91 -16.37 1.83
C LYS A 142 -15.28 -15.82 0.55
N ILE A 143 -15.70 -14.62 0.15
CA ILE A 143 -15.18 -13.94 -1.04
C ILE A 143 -13.73 -13.47 -0.83
N ALA A 144 -13.42 -12.91 0.34
CA ALA A 144 -12.07 -12.55 0.72
C ALA A 144 -11.12 -13.75 0.62
N LYS A 145 -11.57 -14.94 1.04
CA LYS A 145 -10.82 -16.19 0.89
C LYS A 145 -10.69 -16.64 -0.56
N ARG A 146 -11.74 -16.51 -1.38
CA ARG A 146 -11.70 -16.81 -2.83
C ARG A 146 -10.63 -16.00 -3.54
N PHE A 147 -10.51 -14.72 -3.22
CA PHE A 147 -9.55 -13.80 -3.82
C PHE A 147 -8.25 -13.66 -3.03
N GLU A 148 -7.99 -14.52 -2.05
CA GLU A 148 -6.77 -14.51 -1.23
C GLU A 148 -6.44 -13.15 -0.56
N LEU A 149 -7.47 -12.38 -0.20
CA LEU A 149 -7.35 -11.07 0.44
C LEU A 149 -7.03 -11.22 1.92
N LYS A 150 -5.74 -11.48 2.22
CA LYS A 150 -5.26 -11.78 3.56
C LYS A 150 -5.55 -10.69 4.59
N GLU A 151 -5.34 -9.42 4.22
CA GLU A 151 -5.56 -8.28 5.12
C GLU A 151 -7.02 -8.18 5.57
N LEU A 152 -7.96 -8.39 4.63
CA LEU A 152 -9.39 -8.40 4.93
C LEU A 152 -9.76 -9.55 5.88
N ILE A 153 -9.19 -10.74 5.68
CA ILE A 153 -9.40 -11.89 6.56
C ILE A 153 -8.88 -11.60 7.97
N ASP A 154 -7.68 -11.01 8.09
CA ASP A 154 -7.09 -10.66 9.37
C ASP A 154 -7.92 -9.60 10.11
N GLN A 155 -8.50 -8.63 9.40
CA GLN A 155 -9.45 -7.65 9.95
C GLN A 155 -10.72 -8.33 10.51
N PHE A 156 -11.28 -9.33 9.82
CA PHE A 156 -12.43 -10.08 10.35
C PHE A 156 -12.10 -10.89 11.60
N VAL A 157 -10.93 -11.54 11.64
CA VAL A 157 -10.47 -12.27 12.83
C VAL A 157 -10.36 -11.32 14.03
N TYR A 158 -9.90 -10.09 13.80
CA TYR A 158 -9.83 -9.07 14.85
C TYR A 158 -11.22 -8.63 15.34
N ILE A 159 -12.15 -8.36 14.43
CA ILE A 159 -13.53 -7.95 14.76
C ILE A 159 -14.24 -9.05 15.56
N LEU A 160 -14.16 -10.31 15.13
CA LEU A 160 -14.78 -11.45 15.82
C LEU A 160 -14.18 -11.68 17.22
N LYS A 161 -12.89 -11.41 17.42
CA LYS A 161 -12.25 -11.50 18.75
C LYS A 161 -12.64 -10.36 19.69
N ARG A 162 -13.08 -9.22 19.18
CA ARG A 162 -13.56 -8.09 19.99
C ARG A 162 -15.05 -8.17 20.36
N GLY A 163 -15.83 -8.95 19.60
CA GLY A 163 -17.26 -9.17 19.85
C GLY A 163 -17.58 -10.24 20.91
N ASN A 164 -16.58 -10.93 21.46
CA ASN A 164 -16.69 -11.91 22.56
C ASN A 164 -16.09 -11.37 23.86
#